data_AF-A0A0P0RP44-F1
#
_entry.id   AF-A0A0P0RP44-F1
#
_cell.length_a   1.000
_cell.length_b   1.000
_cell.length_c   1.000
_cell.angle_alpha   90.00
_cell.angle_beta   90.00
_cell.angle_gamma   90.00
#
_symmetry.space_group_name_H-M   'P 1'
#
loop_
_entity.id
_entity.type
_entity.pdbx_description
1 polymer ?
#
loop_
_entity_poly.entity_id
_entity_poly.type
_entity_poly.pdbx_seq_one_letter_code
_entity_poly.pdbx_strand_id
1 'polypeptide(L)' 'MHPQLVAGAWVGFDDARVTLGNDYWGEGAHSALPMVGAFYDMALRARVVDPRAQLGPQTRPPRAARAQRHRHFLFWPF' A
#
# COMPACT_ATOMS: atom_id res chain seq x y z
N MET A 1 2.74 -6.22 0.47
CA MET A 1 1.96 -4.99 0.69
C MET A 1 0.55 -5.23 0.20
N HIS A 2 -0.46 -5.06 1.05
CA HIS A 2 -1.87 -5.23 0.68
C HIS A 2 -2.59 -3.88 0.69
N PRO A 3 -3.48 -3.55 -0.26
CA PRO A 3 -4.06 -2.21 -0.34
C PRO A 3 -5.08 -1.88 0.76
N GLN A 4 -5.72 -2.92 1.30
CA GLN A 4 -6.77 -2.78 2.31
C GLN A 4 -6.23 -2.91 3.75
N LEU A 5 -4.97 -3.29 3.92
CA LEU A 5 -4.42 -3.66 5.22
C LEU A 5 -2.95 -3.27 5.28
N VAL A 6 -2.58 -2.55 6.35
CA VAL A 6 -1.19 -2.29 6.72
C VAL A 6 -0.95 -3.04 8.03
N ALA A 7 0.08 -3.88 8.05
CA ALA A 7 0.46 -4.67 9.21
C ALA A 7 1.97 -4.53 9.43
N GLY A 8 2.37 -4.50 10.71
CA GLY A 8 3.75 -4.42 11.14
C GLY A 8 3.94 -5.23 12.41
N ALA A 9 5.19 -5.63 12.65
CA ALA A 9 5.59 -6.33 13.86
C ALA A 9 6.93 -5.78 14.33
N TRP A 10 7.17 -5.89 15.63
CA TRP A 10 8.44 -5.57 16.27
C TRP A 10 8.79 -6.70 17.24
N VAL A 11 10.09 -6.96 17.37
CA VAL A 11 10.63 -7.99 18.27
C VAL A 11 11.80 -7.40 19.03
N GLY A 12 11.83 -7.67 20.33
CA GLY A 12 12.92 -7.28 21.20
C GLY A 12 12.68 -7.78 22.61
N PHE A 13 13.50 -7.29 23.53
CA PHE A 13 13.38 -7.59 24.95
C PHE A 13 12.78 -6.39 25.67
N ASP A 14 12.09 -6.64 26.78
CA ASP A 14 11.59 -5.57 27.65
C ASP A 14 12.72 -4.84 28.39
N ASP A 15 13.82 -5.53 28.69
CA ASP A 15 15.02 -4.93 29.26
C ASP A 15 15.91 -4.35 28.15
N ALA A 16 16.00 -3.01 28.10
CA ALA A 16 16.77 -2.27 27.10
C ALA A 16 18.29 -2.55 27.12
N ARG A 17 18.81 -3.23 28.15
CA ARG A 17 20.22 -3.64 28.21
C ARG A 17 20.48 -4.92 27.42
N VAL A 18 19.43 -5.67 27.09
CA VAL A 18 19.54 -6.91 26.32
C VAL A 18 19.30 -6.59 24.85
N THR A 19 20.29 -6.91 24.01
CA THR A 19 20.19 -6.76 22.56
C THR A 19 20.06 -8.12 21.89
N LEU A 20 19.53 -8.13 20.66
CA LEU A 20 19.66 -9.27 19.76
C LEU A 20 21.13 -9.32 19.32
N GLY A 21 21.96 -9.92 20.18
CA GLY A 21 23.43 -9.78 20.15
C GLY A 21 24.15 -10.41 18.95
N ASN A 22 23.41 -10.95 17.97
CA ASN A 22 23.93 -11.43 16.70
C ASN A 22 23.20 -10.71 15.57
N ASP A 23 23.94 -10.24 14.56
CA ASP A 23 23.42 -9.46 13.43
C ASP A 23 22.24 -10.16 12.74
N TYR A 24 22.27 -11.50 12.69
CA TYR A 24 21.20 -12.32 12.11
C TYR A 24 19.82 -12.04 12.70
N TRP A 25 19.70 -11.87 14.02
CA TRP A 25 18.39 -11.63 14.65
C TRP A 25 18.09 -10.14 14.84
N GLY A 26 19.12 -9.30 14.89
CA GLY A 26 18.97 -7.84 14.96
C GLY A 26 18.26 -7.25 13.73
N GLU A 27 18.34 -7.93 12.59
CA GLU A 27 17.59 -7.56 11.39
C GLU A 27 16.10 -7.92 11.52
N GLY A 28 15.23 -6.91 11.36
CA GLY A 28 13.78 -7.10 11.38
C GLY A 28 13.26 -8.09 10.32
N ALA A 29 14.00 -8.32 9.23
CA ALA A 29 13.67 -9.33 8.22
C ALA A 29 13.72 -10.77 8.76
N HIS A 30 14.59 -11.02 9.74
CA HIS A 30 14.73 -12.33 10.37
C HIS A 30 13.86 -12.48 11.60
N SER A 31 13.70 -11.42 12.38
CA SER A 31 12.96 -11.48 13.66
C SER A 31 11.47 -11.14 13.51
N ALA A 32 11.12 -10.06 12.82
CA ALA A 32 9.76 -9.51 12.81
C ALA A 32 8.95 -9.84 11.55
N LEU A 33 9.58 -9.87 10.38
CA LEU A 33 8.91 -10.10 9.10
C LEU A 33 8.14 -11.44 9.00
N PRO A 34 8.62 -12.56 9.58
CA PRO A 34 7.86 -13.81 9.56
C PRO A 34 6.47 -13.71 10.20
N MET A 35 6.32 -12.93 11.28
CA MET A 35 5.03 -12.71 11.93
C MET A 35 4.07 -11.93 11.04
N VAL A 36 4.57 -10.91 10.33
CA VAL A 36 3.77 -10.16 9.36
C VAL A 36 3.31 -11.08 8.22
N GLY A 37 4.20 -11.93 7.71
CA GLY A 37 3.86 -12.91 6.66
C GLY A 37 2.78 -13.90 7.09
N ALA A 38 2.91 -14.48 8.28
CA ALA A 38 1.93 -15.42 8.83
C ALA A 38 0.56 -14.75 9.02
N PHE A 39 0.54 -13.50 9.49
CA PHE A 39 -0.70 -12.72 9.63
C PHE A 39 -1.41 -12.50 8.29
N TYR A 40 -0.67 -12.13 7.23
CA TYR A 40 -1.25 -11.98 5.89
C TYR A 40 -1.76 -13.30 5.31
N ASP A 41 -1.03 -14.41 5.46
CA ASP A 41 -1.49 -15.73 5.01
C ASP A 41 -2.81 -16.11 5.69
N MET A 42 -2.91 -15.93 7.00
CA MET A 42 -4.14 -16.15 7.75
C MET A 42 -5.28 -15.24 7.26
N ALA A 43 -5.01 -13.94 7.07
CA ALA A 43 -6.01 -12.97 6.64
C ALA A 43 -6.57 -13.29 5.24
N LEU A 44 -5.70 -13.69 4.31
CA LEU A 44 -6.09 -14.08 2.95
C LEU A 44 -6.89 -15.39 2.94
N ARG A 45 -6.48 -16.38 3.75
CA ARG A 45 -7.22 -17.66 3.90
C ARG A 45 -8.58 -17.46 4.53
N ALA A 46 -8.67 -16.59 5.55
CA ALA A 46 -9.93 -16.23 6.20
C ALA A 46 -10.82 -15.33 5.34
N ARG A 47 -10.36 -14.89 4.16
CA ARG A 47 -11.08 -14.00 3.23
C ARG A 47 -11.47 -12.66 3.86
N VAL A 48 -10.74 -12.20 4.88
CA VAL A 48 -10.97 -10.89 5.50
C VAL A 48 -10.36 -9.73 4.70
N VAL A 49 -9.49 -10.05 3.74
CA VAL A 49 -8.88 -9.11 2.79
C VAL A 49 -8.95 -9.64 1.35
N ASP A 50 -9.20 -8.77 0.38
CA ASP A 50 -9.37 -9.14 -1.03
C ASP A 50 -8.02 -9.31 -1.75
N PRO A 51 -7.64 -10.53 -2.19
CA PRO A 51 -6.37 -10.80 -2.86
C PRO A 51 -6.20 -10.05 -4.19
N ARG A 52 -7.28 -9.52 -4.79
CA ARG A 52 -7.23 -8.76 -6.05
C ARG A 52 -7.22 -7.26 -5.87
N ALA A 53 -7.27 -6.77 -4.63
CA ALA A 53 -7.17 -5.35 -4.37
C ALA A 53 -5.85 -4.82 -4.97
N GLN A 54 -5.90 -3.61 -5.55
CA GLN A 54 -4.72 -2.93 -6.08
C GLN A 54 -4.48 -1.64 -5.32
N LEU A 55 -3.21 -1.35 -5.01
CA LEU A 55 -2.80 -0.11 -4.37
C LEU A 55 -2.62 0.94 -5.47
N GLY A 56 -3.55 1.88 -5.59
CA GLY A 56 -3.44 2.95 -6.59
C GLY A 56 -4.70 3.80 -6.70
N PRO A 57 -4.61 4.96 -7.39
CA PRO A 57 -5.80 5.71 -7.75
C PRO A 57 -6.67 4.82 -8.66
N GLN A 58 -7.95 4.67 -8.31
CA GLN A 58 -8.90 3.94 -9.14
C GLN A 58 -8.83 4.52 -10.56
N THR A 59 -8.52 3.73 -11.57
CA THR A 59 -8.57 4.18 -12.97
C THR A 59 -10.03 4.43 -13.32
N ARG A 60 -10.54 5.61 -12.98
CA ARG A 60 -11.79 6.12 -13.52
C ARG A 60 -11.52 6.38 -15.01
N PRO A 61 -12.23 5.72 -15.95
CA PRO A 61 -12.04 6.02 -17.35
C PRO A 61 -12.23 7.54 -17.56
N PRO A 62 -11.38 8.19 -18.37
CA PRO A 62 -11.50 9.63 -18.60
C PRO A 62 -12.93 9.92 -19.02
N ARG A 63 -13.61 10.81 -18.28
CA ARG A 63 -14.97 11.23 -18.62
C ARG A 63 -14.89 11.78 -20.04
N ALA A 64 -15.56 11.13 -21.00
CA ALA A 64 -15.53 11.52 -22.40
C ALA A 64 -15.67 13.04 -22.48
N ALA A 65 -14.59 13.72 -22.87
CA ALA A 65 -14.58 15.16 -22.99
C ALA A 65 -15.64 15.50 -24.04
N ARG A 66 -16.78 16.02 -23.58
CA ARG A 66 -17.82 16.50 -24.48
C ARG A 66 -17.15 17.60 -25.29
N ALA A 67 -16.88 17.34 -26.56
CA ALA A 67 -16.21 18.27 -27.45
C ALA A 67 -16.93 19.61 -27.36
N GLN A 68 -16.32 20.56 -26.64
CA GLN A 68 -16.81 21.91 -26.56
C GLN A 68 -16.53 22.49 -27.95
N ARG A 69 -17.55 22.43 -28.81
CA ARG A 69 -17.55 23.13 -30.10
C ARG A 69 -17.31 24.60 -29.77
N HIS A 70 -16.06 25.04 -29.89
CA HIS A 70 -15.70 26.44 -29.96
C HIS A 70 -16.44 27.01 -31.16
N ARG A 71 -17.58 27.66 -30.89
CA ARG A 71 -18.18 28.57 -31.85
C ARG A 71 -17.22 29.73 -31.97
N HIS A 72 -16.61 29.80 -33.13
CA HIS A 72 -15.81 30.89 -33.64
C HIS A 72 -16.56 32.21 -33.38
N PHE A 73 -16.05 33.04 -32.46
CA PHE A 73 -16.43 34.45 -32.39
C PHE A 73 -15.46 35.20 -33.29
N LEU A 74 -15.95 35.63 -34.44
CA LEU A 74 -15.36 36.71 -35.24
C LEU A 74 -15.47 38.05 -34.48
N PHE A 75 -14.68 39.03 -34.91
CA PHE A 75 -14.56 40.44 -34.50
C PHE A 75 -13.50 40.66 -33.39
N TRP A 76 -12.44 41.46 -33.57
CA TRP A 76 -12.34 42.78 -34.20
C TRP A 76 -10.86 43.15 -34.49
N PRO A 77 -10.55 44.00 -35.50
CA PRO A 77 -9.18 44.43 -35.86
C PRO A 77 -8.66 45.66 -35.09
N PHE A 78 -7.37 45.68 -34.77
CA PHE A 78 -6.50 46.86 -34.83
C PHE A 78 -5.09 46.40 -35.22
#